data_AF-A0AB37CA67-F1
#
_entry.id   AF-A0AB37CA67-F1
#
_cell.length_a   1.000
_cell.length_b   1.000
_cell.length_c   1.000
_cell.angle_alpha   90.00
_cell.angle_beta   90.00
_cell.angle_gamma   90.00
#
_symmetry.space_group_name_H-M   'P 1'
#
loop_
_entity.id
_entity.type
_entity.pdbx_description
1 polymer ?
#
loop_
_entity_poly.entity_id
_entity_poly.type
_entity_poly.pdbx_seq_one_letter_code
_entity_poly.pdbx_strand_id
1 'polypeptide(L)' 'MHIGIAKRNYKEECTMCGCELYPNERFIIATNGEKEIKMCLLCARETASKISRRGGKNDLSWKIISLLQEVKELNKSDNK' A
#
# COMPACT_ATOMS: atom_id res chain seq x y z
N MET A 1 -3.49 -0.03 -14.77
CA MET A 1 -3.48 -0.33 -13.32
C MET A 1 -2.82 0.82 -12.59
N HIS A 2 -3.55 1.48 -11.70
CA HIS A 2 -3.06 2.56 -10.86
C HIS A 2 -2.72 2.01 -9.47
N ILE A 3 -1.63 2.48 -8.87
CA ILE A 3 -1.24 2.18 -7.51
C ILE A 3 -0.81 3.45 -6.81
N GLY A 4 -1.23 3.66 -5.57
CA GLY A 4 -0.98 4.90 -4.84
C GLY A 4 -1.19 4.75 -3.34
N ILE A 5 -0.91 5.84 -2.61
CA ILE A 5 -1.17 5.97 -1.18
C ILE A 5 -2.57 6.56 -0.99
N ALA A 6 -3.35 5.99 -0.08
CA ALA A 6 -4.61 6.54 0.36
C ALA A 6 -4.58 6.82 1.87
N LYS A 7 -5.36 7.81 2.30
CA LYS A 7 -5.66 8.14 3.69
C LYS A 7 -7.13 8.56 3.73
N ARG A 8 -7.95 7.85 4.49
CA ARG A 8 -9.40 8.10 4.58
C ARG A 8 -9.77 8.48 6.00
N ASN A 9 -10.77 9.33 6.20
CA ASN A 9 -11.23 9.78 7.51
C ASN A 9 -12.22 8.81 8.19
N TYR A 10 -12.42 7.63 7.62
CA TYR A 10 -13.26 6.57 8.17
C TYR A 10 -12.50 5.24 8.15
N LYS A 11 -13.04 4.26 8.88
CA LYS A 11 -12.46 2.93 9.01
C LYS A 11 -12.60 2.15 7.70
N GLU A 12 -11.53 1.49 7.31
CA GLU A 12 -11.44 0.66 6.12
C GLU A 12 -10.99 -0.76 6.50
N GLU A 13 -11.03 -1.67 5.52
CA GLU A 13 -10.55 -3.04 5.67
C GLU A 13 -9.51 -3.37 4.61
N CYS A 14 -8.39 -3.96 5.03
CA CYS A 14 -7.39 -4.51 4.13
C CYS A 14 -7.97 -5.69 3.37
N THR A 15 -8.09 -5.58 2.06
CA THR A 15 -8.64 -6.61 1.17
C THR A 15 -7.82 -7.91 1.16
N MET A 16 -6.56 -7.87 1.62
CA MET A 16 -5.64 -9.01 1.59
C MET A 16 -5.67 -9.86 2.86
N CYS A 17 -5.80 -9.24 4.04
CA CYS A 17 -5.71 -9.93 5.33
C CYS A 17 -6.90 -9.66 6.26
N GLY A 18 -7.87 -8.84 5.86
CA GLY A 18 -9.05 -8.51 6.65
C GLY A 18 -8.77 -7.61 7.86
N CYS A 19 -7.53 -7.13 8.03
CA CYS A 19 -7.23 -6.24 9.15
C CYS A 19 -7.89 -4.87 8.98
N GLU A 20 -8.22 -4.25 10.10
CA GLU A 20 -8.76 -2.90 10.14
C GLU A 20 -7.68 -1.90 9.72
N LEU A 21 -8.07 -0.94 8.88
CA LEU A 21 -7.30 0.23 8.52
C LEU A 21 -7.97 1.41 9.22
N TYR A 22 -7.29 1.97 10.21
CA TYR A 22 -7.89 2.98 11.06
C TYR A 22 -8.13 4.30 10.31
N PRO A 23 -9.10 5.12 10.74
CA PRO A 23 -9.25 6.47 10.23
C PRO A 23 -7.92 7.22 10.28
N ASN A 24 -7.60 7.92 9.19
CA ASN A 24 -6.38 8.68 8.97
C ASN A 24 -5.09 7.83 8.92
N GLU A 25 -5.19 6.51 8.91
CA GLU A 25 -4.07 5.64 8.59
C GLU A 25 -3.76 5.69 7.09
N ARG A 26 -2.47 5.73 6.74
CA ARG A 26 -2.01 5.63 5.35
C ARG A 26 -1.90 4.17 4.94
N PHE A 27 -2.49 3.81 3.81
CA PHE A 27 -2.43 2.47 3.24
C PHE A 27 -2.22 2.54 1.73
N ILE A 28 -1.89 1.41 1.10
CA ILE A 28 -1.68 1.35 -0.35
C ILE A 28 -2.97 0.90 -1.02
N ILE A 29 -3.38 1.58 -2.08
CA ILE A 29 -4.46 1.15 -2.96
C ILE A 29 -3.93 0.77 -4.33
N ALA A 30 -4.45 -0.31 -4.89
CA ALA A 30 -4.23 -0.69 -6.28
C ALA A 30 -5.58 -0.86 -6.96
N THR A 31 -5.78 -0.24 -8.13
CA THR A 31 -7.02 -0.34 -8.90
C THR A 31 -6.75 -0.57 -10.38
N ASN A 32 -7.57 -1.40 -11.01
CA ASN A 32 -7.61 -1.56 -12.46
C ASN A 32 -8.74 -0.74 -13.11
N GLY A 33 -9.49 0.05 -12.33
CA GLY A 33 -10.68 0.79 -12.77
C GLY A 33 -12.00 0.08 -12.47
N GLU A 34 -11.97 -1.24 -12.24
CA GLU A 34 -13.16 -2.04 -11.92
C GLU A 34 -13.18 -2.45 -10.45
N LYS A 35 -12.01 -2.78 -9.91
CA LYS A 35 -11.83 -3.24 -8.53
C LYS A 35 -10.68 -2.50 -7.86
N GLU A 36 -10.96 -1.99 -6.67
CA GLU A 36 -9.96 -1.43 -5.77
C GLU A 36 -9.52 -2.50 -4.76
N ILE A 37 -8.21 -2.68 -4.64
CA ILE A 37 -7.56 -3.54 -3.65
C ILE A 37 -6.90 -2.61 -2.62
N LYS A 38 -7.32 -2.72 -1.37
CA LYS A 38 -6.79 -1.96 -0.24
C LYS A 38 -5.78 -2.83 0.51
N MET A 39 -4.56 -2.35 0.68
CA MET A 39 -3.47 -3.08 1.31
C MET A 39 -2.92 -2.31 2.51
N CYS A 40 -2.95 -2.93 3.68
CA CYS A 40 -2.16 -2.45 4.81
C CYS A 40 -0.67 -2.48 4.47
N LEU A 41 0.13 -1.71 5.21
CA LEU A 41 1.57 -1.56 4.92
C LEU A 41 2.33 -2.90 5.01
N LEU A 42 1.87 -3.83 5.86
CA LEU A 42 2.45 -5.18 5.97
C LEU A 42 2.17 -5.99 4.69
N CYS A 43 0.91 -6.06 4.25
CA CYS A 43 0.54 -6.77 3.03
C CYS A 43 1.21 -6.18 1.78
N ALA A 44 1.36 -4.86 1.72
CA ALA A 44 2.10 -4.20 0.64
C ALA A 44 3.57 -4.62 0.61
N ARG A 45 4.26 -4.67 1.78
CA ARG A 45 5.65 -5.15 1.88
C ARG A 45 5.80 -6.60 1.43
N GLU A 46 4.91 -7.48 1.88
CA GLU A 46 4.93 -8.88 1.46
C GLU A 46 4.72 -9.02 -0.04
N THR A 47 3.79 -8.26 -0.60
CA THR A 47 3.48 -8.26 -2.04
C THR A 47 4.69 -7.86 -2.85
N ALA A 48 5.38 -6.77 -2.48
CA ALA A 48 6.61 -6.36 -3.13
C ALA A 48 7.71 -7.44 -3.05
N SER A 49 7.90 -8.07 -1.88
CA SER A 49 8.91 -9.11 -1.67
C SER A 49 8.64 -10.37 -2.50
N LYS A 50 7.38 -10.84 -2.53
CA LYS A 50 6.95 -12.01 -3.31
C LYS A 50 7.12 -11.78 -4.81
N ILE A 51 6.84 -10.58 -5.31
CA ILE A 51 7.00 -10.22 -6.73
C ILE A 51 8.47 -10.19 -7.12
N SER A 52 9.34 -9.60 -6.28
CA SER A 52 10.77 -9.49 -6.55
C SER A 52 11.46 -10.86 -6.63
N ARG A 53 11.04 -11.84 -5.83
CA ARG A 53 11.60 -13.21 -5.82
C ARG A 53 11.29 -14.04 -7.07
N ARG A 54 10.33 -13.63 -7.91
CA ARG A 54 9.93 -14.37 -9.13
C ARG A 54 10.77 -14.02 -10.37
N GLY A 55 11.92 -13.35 -10.21
CA GLY A 55 12.96 -13.28 -11.25
C GLY A 55 12.81 -12.20 -12.32
N GLY A 56 11.92 -11.21 -12.14
CA GLY A 56 11.81 -10.06 -13.04
C GLY A 56 11.95 -8.74 -12.28
N LYS A 57 12.68 -7.76 -12.85
CA LYS A 57 12.56 -6.34 -12.47
C LYS A 57 11.13 -5.88 -12.81
N ASN A 58 10.16 -6.27 -11.98
CA ASN A 58 8.77 -5.91 -12.17
C ASN A 58 8.56 -4.49 -11.63
N ASP A 59 8.27 -3.57 -12.55
CA ASP A 59 7.90 -2.17 -12.31
C ASP A 59 6.93 -1.99 -11.12
N LEU A 60 6.00 -2.93 -10.94
CA LEU A 60 5.05 -2.94 -9.83
C LEU A 60 5.71 -3.09 -8.44
N SER A 61 6.71 -3.97 -8.30
CA SER A 61 7.39 -4.19 -7.02
C SER A 61 8.14 -2.95 -6.57
N TRP A 62 8.82 -2.28 -7.50
CA TRP A 62 9.50 -1.01 -7.26
C TRP A 62 8.53 0.11 -6.91
N LYS A 63 7.39 0.20 -7.62
CA LYS A 63 6.33 1.15 -7.28
C LYS A 63 5.81 0.96 -5.85
N ILE A 64 5.53 -0.28 -5.43
CA ILE A 64 5.10 -0.55 -4.05
C ILE A 64 6.17 -0.15 -3.04
N ILE A 65 7.44 -0.48 -3.29
CA ILE A 65 8.56 -0.12 -2.41
C ILE A 65 8.70 1.40 -2.29
N SER A 66 8.60 2.12 -3.41
CA SER A 66 8.66 3.59 -3.44
C SER A 66 7.52 4.20 -2.60
N LEU A 67 6.29 3.73 -2.77
CA LEU A 67 5.15 4.22 -2.00
C LEU A 67 5.29 3.90 -0.50
N LEU A 68 5.85 2.74 -0.15
CA LEU A 68 6.12 2.39 1.25
C LEU A 68 7.16 3.32 1.90
N GLN A 69 8.16 3.76 1.14
CA GLN A 69 9.13 4.75 1.61
C GLN A 69 8.47 6.13 1.77
N GLU A 70 7.64 6.54 0.82
CA GLU A 70 6.90 7.79 0.89
C GLU A 70 5.95 7.83 2.10
N VAL A 71 5.21 6.75 2.38
CA VAL A 71 4.40 6.65 3.61
C VAL A 71 5.25 6.84 4.86
N LYS A 72 6.45 6.26 4.90
CA LYS A 72 7.36 6.40 6.05
C LYS A 72 7.77 7.86 6.27
N GLU A 73 8.08 8.60 5.21
CA GLU A 73 8.44 10.00 5.32
C GLU A 73 7.24 10.88 5.69
N LEU A 74 6.07 10.64 5.09
CA LEU A 74 4.84 11.35 5.43
C LEU A 74 4.45 11.15 6.91
N ASN A 75 4.59 9.93 7.44
CA ASN A 75 4.30 9.64 8.85
C ASN A 75 5.31 10.30 9.83
N LYS A 76 6.54 10.61 9.39
CA LYS A 76 7.48 11.39 10.21
C LYS A 76 7.06 12.85 10.28
N SER A 77 6.60 13.42 9.16
CA SER A 77 6.15 14.81 9.09
C SER A 77 4.88 15.07 9.89
N ASP A 78 3.94 14.11 9.94
CA ASP A 78 2.72 14.22 10.75
C ASP A 78 3.01 14.22 12.27
N ASN A 79 4.16 13.69 12.71
CA ASN A 79 4.57 13.62 14.11
C ASN A 79 5.42 14.82 14.56
N LYS A 80 5.49 15.88 13.74
CA LYS A 80 6.32 17.06 13.96
C LYS A 80 5.45 18.29 14.16
#